data_AF-A0A387B7N6-F1
#
_entry.id   AF-A0A387B7N6-F1
#
_cell.length_a   1.000
_cell.length_b   1.000
_cell.length_c   1.000
_cell.angle_alpha   90.00
_cell.angle_beta   90.00
_cell.angle_gamma   90.00
#
_symmetry.space_group_name_H-M   'P 1'
#
loop_
_entity.id
_entity.type
_entity.pdbx_description
1 polymer ?
#
loop_
_entity_poly.entity_id
_entity_poly.type
_entity_poly.pdbx_seq_one_letter_code
_entity_poly.pdbx_strand_id
1 'polypeptide(L)'
;MSLRKTWATVLASAITIGVLSAASQAIAVDGPRTDAELISPGVVREGVASFTDDQIDAVWAAVVSNYPAALPEGYQFPNVAPAIFHPNDGLKHLFEVGLPDAVAAQYWRCAWLDAGLHSKSITGQELAKALETYWKLPSVPETDLTGLDSEALQAAAKALNFPTGDEALFALSCEGFEK
;
A
#
# COMPACT_ATOMS: atom_id res chain seq x y z
N MET A 1 47.60 -79.92 4.28
CA MET A 1 48.73 -79.02 4.63
C MET A 1 48.95 -78.05 3.47
N SER A 2 48.29 -76.88 3.49
CA SER A 2 48.72 -75.64 2.82
C SER A 2 47.67 -74.56 3.08
N LEU A 3 48.03 -73.54 3.88
CA LEU A 3 47.29 -72.31 4.13
C LEU A 3 47.48 -71.31 2.99
N ARG A 4 46.41 -70.62 2.54
CA ARG A 4 46.45 -69.24 2.01
C ARG A 4 45.11 -68.56 2.33
N LYS A 5 45.02 -67.72 3.37
CA LYS A 5 45.23 -66.26 3.45
C LYS A 5 44.22 -65.41 2.64
N THR A 6 43.20 -64.94 3.38
CA THR A 6 42.66 -63.55 3.50
C THR A 6 42.82 -62.60 2.32
N TRP A 7 41.74 -61.89 1.93
CA TRP A 7 41.59 -60.43 2.01
C TRP A 7 40.08 -60.06 2.01
N ALA A 8 39.61 -59.43 3.09
CA ALA A 8 38.29 -58.82 3.17
C ALA A 8 38.46 -57.32 2.92
N THR A 9 37.86 -56.81 1.84
CA THR A 9 37.87 -55.38 1.51
C THR A 9 36.65 -54.74 2.18
N VAL A 10 36.87 -54.01 3.27
CA VAL A 10 35.86 -53.14 3.89
C VAL A 10 35.87 -51.82 3.12
N LEU A 11 34.82 -51.56 2.34
CA LEU A 11 34.54 -50.26 1.74
C LEU A 11 33.97 -49.35 2.84
N ALA A 12 34.79 -48.40 3.31
CA ALA A 12 34.34 -47.32 4.17
C ALA A 12 33.62 -46.26 3.31
N SER A 13 32.29 -46.27 3.36
CA SER A 13 31.47 -45.22 2.77
C SER A 13 31.61 -43.94 3.59
N ALA A 14 32.29 -42.93 3.04
CA ALA A 14 32.35 -41.59 3.60
C ALA A 14 31.00 -40.88 3.38
N ILE A 15 30.19 -40.79 4.44
CA ILE A 15 29.00 -39.95 4.46
C ILE A 15 29.47 -38.50 4.61
N THR A 16 29.51 -37.77 3.51
CA THR A 16 29.68 -36.32 3.53
C THR A 16 28.35 -35.70 3.96
N ILE A 17 28.28 -35.28 5.22
CA ILE A 17 27.19 -34.45 5.73
C ILE A 17 27.42 -33.05 5.14
N GLY A 18 26.81 -32.78 4.00
CA GLY A 18 26.71 -31.43 3.46
C GLY A 18 25.86 -30.59 4.40
N VAL A 19 26.49 -29.68 5.13
CA VAL A 19 25.77 -28.64 5.88
C VAL A 19 25.13 -27.72 4.85
N LEU A 20 23.82 -27.91 4.59
CA LEU A 20 23.02 -26.89 3.93
C LEU A 20 22.92 -25.71 4.90
N SER A 21 23.84 -24.76 4.77
CA SER A 21 23.63 -23.41 5.26
C SER A 21 22.46 -22.83 4.47
N ALA A 22 21.25 -22.93 5.02
CA ALA A 22 20.13 -22.12 4.59
C ALA A 22 20.53 -20.67 4.82
N ALA A 23 21.05 -20.02 3.77
CA ALA A 23 21.20 -18.57 3.75
C ALA A 23 19.79 -18.01 3.80
N SER A 24 19.33 -17.67 5.01
CA SER A 24 18.20 -16.79 5.21
C SER A 24 18.55 -15.48 4.53
N GLN A 25 18.15 -15.33 3.27
CA GLN A 25 18.12 -14.03 2.64
C GLN A 25 17.13 -13.22 3.45
N ALA A 26 17.65 -12.37 4.33
CA ALA A 26 16.86 -11.26 4.85
C ALA A 26 16.46 -10.47 3.60
N ILE A 27 15.23 -10.69 3.15
CA ILE A 27 14.58 -9.77 2.23
C ILE A 27 14.59 -8.47 3.03
N ALA A 28 15.47 -7.54 2.65
CA ALA A 28 15.35 -6.18 3.11
C ALA A 28 13.92 -5.79 2.73
N VAL A 29 13.06 -5.69 3.73
CA VAL A 29 11.75 -5.10 3.53
C VAL A 29 12.07 -3.64 3.28
N ASP A 30 12.33 -3.31 2.01
CA ASP A 30 12.41 -1.93 1.57
C ASP A 30 11.13 -1.28 2.08
N GLY A 31 11.30 -0.21 2.88
CA GLY A 31 10.18 0.52 3.44
C GLY A 31 9.25 1.03 2.34
N PRO A 32 8.06 1.53 2.73
CA PRO A 32 7.18 2.18 1.76
C PRO A 32 7.96 3.29 1.05
N ARG A 33 8.00 3.21 -0.28
CA ARG A 33 8.67 4.20 -1.13
C ARG A 33 7.70 5.32 -1.47
N THR A 34 8.20 6.54 -1.39
CA THR A 34 7.50 7.78 -1.78
C THR A 34 7.60 8.02 -3.28
N ASP A 35 6.72 8.85 -3.83
CA ASP A 35 6.67 9.19 -5.24
C ASP A 35 8.00 9.74 -5.78
N ALA A 36 8.71 10.60 -5.04
CA ALA A 36 10.01 11.14 -5.41
C ALA A 36 11.14 10.11 -5.43
N GLU A 37 11.00 9.00 -4.70
CA GLU A 37 11.93 7.87 -4.76
C GLU A 37 11.63 6.94 -5.94
N LEU A 38 10.39 6.93 -6.41
CA LEU A 38 9.94 6.11 -7.53
C LEU A 38 10.21 6.76 -8.88
N ILE A 39 9.92 8.06 -9.00
CA ILE A 39 10.09 8.85 -10.22
C ILE A 39 10.72 10.19 -9.87
N SER A 40 11.77 10.58 -10.59
CA SER A 40 12.43 11.87 -10.37
C SER A 40 11.51 13.04 -10.78
N PRO A 41 11.33 14.07 -9.91
CA PRO A 41 10.55 15.26 -10.23
C PRO A 41 11.11 16.01 -11.45
N GLY A 42 10.23 16.48 -12.34
CA GLY A 42 10.63 17.19 -13.55
C GLY A 42 11.01 18.66 -13.29
N VAL A 43 10.57 19.23 -12.18
CA VAL A 43 10.85 20.62 -11.79
C VAL A 43 11.29 20.68 -10.34
N VAL A 44 12.39 21.39 -10.08
CA VAL A 44 12.81 21.78 -8.73
C VAL A 44 13.04 23.28 -8.72
N ARG A 45 12.27 24.03 -7.93
CA ARG A 45 12.37 25.49 -7.80
C ARG A 45 12.35 25.88 -6.33
N GLU A 46 13.36 26.64 -5.91
CA GLU A 46 13.46 27.15 -4.53
C GLU A 46 13.36 26.05 -3.46
N GLY A 47 13.82 24.83 -3.79
CA GLY A 47 13.75 23.67 -2.90
C GLY A 47 12.41 22.91 -2.93
N VAL A 48 11.41 23.39 -3.65
CA VAL A 48 10.14 22.68 -3.88
C VAL A 48 10.28 21.85 -5.15
N ALA A 49 10.01 20.55 -5.04
CA ALA A 49 10.02 19.61 -6.15
C ALA A 49 8.59 19.34 -6.63
N SER A 50 8.42 19.22 -7.95
CA SER A 50 7.12 19.01 -8.57
C SER A 50 7.20 18.13 -9.82
N PHE A 51 6.12 17.39 -10.08
CA PHE A 51 5.86 16.65 -11.30
C PHE A 51 5.09 17.51 -12.30
N THR A 52 5.36 17.32 -13.59
CA THR A 52 4.60 17.98 -14.67
C THR A 52 3.40 17.14 -15.10
N ASP A 53 2.48 17.73 -15.89
CA ASP A 53 1.36 17.02 -16.53
C ASP A 53 1.81 15.74 -17.24
N ASP A 54 2.91 15.81 -17.99
CA ASP A 54 3.39 14.67 -18.80
C ASP A 54 4.02 13.55 -17.93
N GLN A 55 4.28 13.81 -16.64
CA GLN A 55 4.81 12.81 -15.70
C GLN A 55 3.71 12.14 -14.87
N ILE A 56 2.56 12.78 -14.69
CA ILE A 56 1.67 12.46 -13.57
C ILE A 56 1.06 11.06 -13.65
N ASP A 57 0.75 10.56 -14.84
CA ASP A 57 0.26 9.19 -15.03
C ASP A 57 1.32 8.13 -14.71
N ALA A 58 2.58 8.40 -15.07
CA ALA A 58 3.68 7.49 -14.76
C ALA A 58 3.98 7.48 -13.25
N VAL A 59 3.93 8.65 -12.60
CA VAL A 59 4.08 8.78 -11.15
C VAL A 59 2.95 8.04 -10.44
N TRP A 60 1.70 8.27 -10.84
CA TRP A 60 0.54 7.58 -10.29
C TRP A 60 0.67 6.06 -10.42
N ALA A 61 0.97 5.55 -11.62
CA ALA A 61 1.17 4.12 -11.86
C ALA A 61 2.27 3.53 -10.95
N ALA A 62 3.37 4.27 -10.76
CA ALA A 62 4.45 3.85 -9.89
C ALA A 62 4.01 3.81 -8.41
N VAL A 63 3.32 4.84 -7.93
CA VAL A 63 2.79 4.93 -6.57
C VAL A 63 1.84 3.76 -6.29
N VAL A 64 0.83 3.55 -7.13
CA VAL A 64 -0.19 2.51 -6.88
C VAL A 64 0.38 1.10 -7.00
N SER A 65 1.39 0.90 -7.86
CA SER A 65 2.09 -0.39 -7.97
C SER A 65 2.99 -0.69 -6.76
N ASN A 66 3.41 0.33 -6.01
CA ASN A 66 4.26 0.20 -4.83
C ASN A 66 3.52 0.51 -3.53
N TYR A 67 2.18 0.62 -3.60
CA TYR A 67 1.38 1.06 -2.49
C TYR A 67 1.45 0.01 -1.35
N PRO A 68 1.78 0.43 -0.10
CA PRO A 68 2.17 -0.51 0.95
C PRO A 68 1.01 -1.29 1.58
N ALA A 69 -0.23 -0.89 1.32
CA ALA A 69 -1.42 -1.49 1.91
C ALA A 69 -2.36 -2.06 0.84
N ALA A 70 -2.86 -3.28 1.06
CA ALA A 70 -3.80 -3.91 0.15
C ALA A 70 -5.17 -3.20 0.16
N LEU A 71 -5.78 -3.08 -1.00
CA LEU A 71 -7.19 -2.67 -1.14
C LEU A 71 -8.13 -3.81 -0.71
N PRO A 72 -9.39 -3.50 -0.35
CA PRO A 72 -10.38 -4.53 -0.07
C PRO A 72 -10.68 -5.38 -1.31
N GLU A 73 -11.21 -6.59 -1.11
CA GLU A 73 -11.48 -7.53 -2.20
C GLU A 73 -12.36 -6.91 -3.29
N GLY A 74 -11.95 -7.08 -4.54
CA GLY A 74 -12.66 -6.54 -5.71
C GLY A 74 -12.44 -5.05 -5.96
N TYR A 75 -11.59 -4.35 -5.19
CA TYR A 75 -11.14 -2.99 -5.47
C TYR A 75 -9.76 -3.01 -6.10
N GLN A 76 -9.52 -2.04 -6.99
CA GLN A 76 -8.23 -1.81 -7.64
C GLN A 76 -8.00 -0.31 -7.72
N PHE A 77 -6.75 0.12 -7.73
CA PHE A 77 -6.42 1.48 -8.09
C PHE A 77 -6.70 1.71 -9.59
N PRO A 78 -7.15 2.91 -9.99
CA PRO A 78 -7.24 3.30 -11.38
C PRO A 78 -5.89 3.17 -12.09
N ASN A 79 -5.89 2.71 -13.34
CA ASN A 79 -4.67 2.60 -14.15
C ASN A 79 -4.16 3.94 -14.68
N VAL A 80 -4.97 5.00 -14.56
CA VAL A 80 -4.69 6.38 -14.98
C VAL A 80 -4.88 7.26 -13.75
N ALA A 81 -4.13 8.36 -13.65
CA ALA A 81 -4.26 9.24 -12.50
C ALA A 81 -5.70 9.83 -12.41
N PRO A 82 -6.24 10.03 -11.19
CA PRO A 82 -7.56 10.62 -11.02
C PRO A 82 -7.68 12.02 -11.67
N ALA A 83 -8.91 12.45 -11.95
CA ALA A 83 -9.20 13.69 -12.67
C ALA A 83 -8.60 14.96 -12.04
N ILE A 84 -8.30 14.96 -10.73
CA ILE A 84 -7.59 16.04 -10.04
C ILE A 84 -6.21 16.34 -10.67
N PHE A 85 -5.59 15.33 -11.29
CA PHE A 85 -4.31 15.44 -12.00
C PHE A 85 -4.46 15.78 -13.49
N HIS A 86 -5.69 15.84 -14.00
CA HIS A 86 -5.98 16.16 -15.40
C HIS A 86 -7.04 17.27 -15.51
N PRO A 87 -6.82 18.45 -14.91
CA PRO A 87 -7.73 19.58 -15.05
C PRO A 87 -7.86 19.98 -16.52
N ASN A 88 -9.11 20.13 -16.98
CA ASN A 88 -9.42 20.51 -18.36
C ASN A 88 -9.59 22.03 -18.50
N ASP A 89 -8.55 22.79 -18.12
CA ASP A 89 -8.54 24.27 -18.14
C ASP A 89 -7.60 24.86 -19.21
N GLY A 90 -6.87 24.00 -19.93
CA GLY A 90 -5.91 24.41 -20.97
C GLY A 90 -4.60 25.00 -20.44
N LEU A 91 -4.36 24.92 -19.11
CA LEU A 91 -3.13 25.36 -18.48
C LEU A 91 -2.15 24.19 -18.29
N LYS A 92 -0.89 24.52 -18.04
CA LYS A 92 0.13 23.56 -17.61
C LYS A 92 0.23 23.56 -16.10
N HIS A 93 0.21 22.37 -15.50
CA HIS A 93 0.18 22.20 -14.05
C HIS A 93 1.48 21.61 -13.54
N LEU A 94 1.74 21.91 -12.26
CA LEU A 94 2.80 21.32 -11.47
C LEU A 94 2.17 20.72 -10.23
N PHE A 95 2.49 19.46 -9.98
CA PHE A 95 1.98 18.70 -8.84
C PHE A 95 3.11 18.51 -7.84
N GLU A 96 2.90 18.95 -6.60
CA GLU A 96 3.92 18.83 -5.55
C GLU A 96 4.26 17.36 -5.29
N VAL A 97 5.53 17.09 -5.02
CA VAL A 97 5.98 15.80 -4.48
C VAL A 97 5.19 15.46 -3.20
N GLY A 98 4.78 14.20 -3.05
CA GLY A 98 3.91 13.70 -1.99
C GLY A 98 2.41 13.80 -2.30
N LEU A 99 1.98 14.64 -3.25
CA LEU A 99 0.56 14.75 -3.60
C LEU A 99 0.00 13.45 -4.21
N PRO A 100 0.65 12.81 -5.20
CA PRO A 100 0.28 11.46 -5.67
C PRO A 100 0.12 10.42 -4.55
N ASP A 101 1.05 10.37 -3.58
CA ASP A 101 0.97 9.43 -2.46
C ASP A 101 -0.22 9.74 -1.52
N ALA A 102 -0.52 11.02 -1.30
CA ALA A 102 -1.65 11.45 -0.48
C ALA A 102 -2.99 11.13 -1.17
N VAL A 103 -3.08 11.33 -2.48
CA VAL A 103 -4.26 10.97 -3.28
C VAL A 103 -4.47 9.46 -3.31
N ALA A 104 -3.40 8.66 -3.44
CA ALA A 104 -3.49 7.21 -3.36
C ALA A 104 -3.95 6.74 -1.97
N ALA A 105 -3.51 7.40 -0.90
CA ALA A 105 -4.00 7.16 0.45
C ALA A 105 -5.48 7.47 0.62
N GLN A 106 -5.94 8.62 0.09
CA GLN A 106 -7.34 8.95 0.11
C GLN A 106 -8.18 7.92 -0.66
N TYR A 107 -7.75 7.53 -1.86
CA TYR A 107 -8.40 6.47 -2.64
C TYR A 107 -8.51 5.17 -1.83
N TRP A 108 -7.41 4.75 -1.19
CA TRP A 108 -7.37 3.55 -0.37
C TRP A 108 -8.37 3.59 0.79
N ARG A 109 -8.41 4.73 1.51
CA ARG A 109 -9.37 4.94 2.60
C ARG A 109 -10.81 4.87 2.09
N CYS A 110 -11.09 5.53 0.98
CA CYS A 110 -12.42 5.53 0.37
C CYS A 110 -12.85 4.14 -0.09
N ALA A 111 -11.95 3.34 -0.68
CA ALA A 111 -12.25 1.95 -1.05
C ALA A 111 -12.63 1.10 0.18
N TRP A 112 -11.94 1.25 1.31
CA TRP A 112 -12.30 0.53 2.54
C TRP A 112 -13.63 0.99 3.12
N LEU A 113 -13.91 2.30 3.13
CA LEU A 113 -15.21 2.82 3.56
C LEU A 113 -16.35 2.31 2.67
N ASP A 114 -16.19 2.39 1.34
CA ASP A 114 -17.16 1.89 0.35
C ASP A 114 -17.42 0.39 0.55
N ALA A 115 -16.34 -0.38 0.73
CA ALA A 115 -16.44 -1.81 0.97
C ALA A 115 -17.12 -2.13 2.30
N GLY A 116 -16.88 -1.36 3.36
CA GLY A 116 -17.57 -1.53 4.64
C GLY A 116 -19.07 -1.21 4.56
N LEU A 117 -19.45 -0.24 3.74
CA LEU A 117 -20.86 0.15 3.54
C LEU A 117 -21.62 -0.85 2.67
N HIS A 118 -21.00 -1.37 1.62
CA HIS A 118 -21.68 -2.17 0.60
C HIS A 118 -21.38 -3.68 0.68
N SER A 119 -20.30 -4.10 1.33
CA SER A 119 -19.96 -5.52 1.44
C SER A 119 -20.54 -6.15 2.70
N LYS A 120 -21.16 -7.33 2.53
CA LYS A 120 -21.60 -8.17 3.66
C LYS A 120 -20.45 -8.96 4.29
N SER A 121 -19.26 -8.98 3.68
CA SER A 121 -18.12 -9.79 4.14
C SER A 121 -17.15 -9.03 5.04
N ILE A 122 -17.09 -7.69 4.95
CA ILE A 122 -16.19 -6.89 5.78
C ILE A 122 -16.84 -6.64 7.13
N THR A 123 -16.16 -7.08 8.18
CA THR A 123 -16.63 -6.81 9.54
C THR A 123 -16.24 -5.40 9.99
N GLY A 124 -16.99 -4.81 10.92
CA GLY A 124 -16.62 -3.50 11.48
C GLY A 124 -15.23 -3.49 12.16
N GLN A 125 -14.79 -4.63 12.71
CA GLN A 125 -13.44 -4.78 13.25
C GLN A 125 -12.37 -4.76 12.15
N GLU A 126 -12.64 -5.40 11.02
CA GLU A 126 -11.74 -5.38 9.86
C GLU A 126 -11.62 -3.97 9.27
N LEU A 127 -12.74 -3.27 9.11
CA LEU A 127 -12.73 -1.87 8.68
C LEU A 127 -11.96 -0.98 9.65
N ALA A 128 -12.20 -1.10 10.96
CA ALA A 128 -11.49 -0.31 11.96
C ALA A 128 -9.97 -0.53 11.89
N LYS A 129 -9.54 -1.79 11.75
CA LYS A 129 -8.12 -2.15 11.59
C LYS A 129 -7.52 -1.57 10.30
N ALA A 130 -8.28 -1.55 9.21
CA ALA A 130 -7.87 -0.90 7.97
C ALA A 130 -7.69 0.61 8.20
N LEU A 131 -8.67 1.28 8.81
CA LEU A 131 -8.55 2.72 9.08
C LEU A 131 -7.42 3.06 10.05
N GLU A 132 -7.08 2.19 11.00
CA GLU A 132 -5.85 2.33 11.81
C GLU A 132 -4.56 2.23 10.98
N THR A 133 -4.58 1.50 9.87
CA THR A 133 -3.45 1.39 8.93
C THR A 133 -3.29 2.66 8.12
N TYR A 134 -4.40 3.31 7.74
CA TYR A 134 -4.38 4.57 6.99
C TYR A 134 -3.52 5.63 7.70
N TRP A 135 -3.70 5.80 9.01
CA TRP A 135 -2.96 6.77 9.82
C TRP A 135 -1.46 6.47 9.97
N LYS A 136 -1.00 5.30 9.54
CA LYS A 136 0.41 4.89 9.56
C LYS A 136 1.06 4.98 8.19
N LEU A 137 0.32 5.42 7.17
CA LEU A 137 0.86 5.60 5.83
C LEU A 137 1.78 6.83 5.80
N PRO A 138 2.93 6.75 5.11
CA PRO A 138 3.90 7.86 5.07
C PRO A 138 3.34 9.18 4.54
N SER A 139 2.32 9.13 3.67
CA SER A 139 1.73 10.30 3.04
C SER A 139 0.59 10.94 3.83
N VAL A 140 0.21 10.36 4.97
CA VAL A 140 -0.82 10.92 5.83
C VAL A 140 -0.12 11.71 6.95
N PRO A 141 -0.27 13.05 7.00
CA PRO A 141 0.39 13.85 8.03
C PRO A 141 -0.14 13.48 9.42
N GLU A 142 0.77 13.23 10.37
CA GLU A 142 0.43 12.89 11.77
C GLU A 142 -0.34 14.00 12.51
N THR A 143 -0.38 15.21 11.95
CA THR A 143 -0.84 16.43 12.64
C THR A 143 -2.35 16.58 12.80
N ASP A 144 -3.16 15.56 12.48
CA ASP A 144 -4.64 15.62 12.65
C ASP A 144 -5.22 14.37 13.33
N LEU A 145 -4.40 13.67 14.14
CA LEU A 145 -4.79 12.42 14.82
C LEU A 145 -5.65 12.62 16.08
N THR A 146 -5.80 13.84 16.57
CA THR A 146 -6.50 14.12 17.83
C THR A 146 -7.96 14.58 17.63
N GLY A 147 -8.34 14.97 16.41
CA GLY A 147 -9.68 15.48 16.09
C GLY A 147 -10.67 14.41 15.62
N LEU A 148 -10.17 13.36 14.96
CA LEU A 148 -10.93 12.14 14.68
C LEU A 148 -10.71 11.20 15.86
N ASP A 149 -11.38 11.54 16.96
CA ASP A 149 -11.39 10.74 18.18
C ASP A 149 -11.62 9.26 17.88
N SER A 150 -11.05 8.40 18.74
CA SER A 150 -11.40 6.98 18.77
C SER A 150 -12.91 6.74 18.86
N GLU A 151 -13.68 7.76 19.25
CA GLU A 151 -15.13 7.80 19.29
C GLU A 151 -15.76 7.86 17.88
N ALA A 152 -15.24 8.63 16.92
CA ALA A 152 -15.68 8.61 15.52
C ALA A 152 -15.34 7.27 14.83
N LEU A 153 -14.17 6.69 15.11
CA LEU A 153 -13.82 5.34 14.63
C LEU A 153 -14.68 4.25 15.27
N GLN A 154 -14.96 4.35 16.57
CA GLN A 154 -15.90 3.46 17.25
C GLN A 154 -17.35 3.71 16.84
N ALA A 155 -17.72 4.95 16.52
CA ALA A 155 -19.03 5.33 16.01
C ALA A 155 -19.22 4.78 14.61
N ALA A 156 -18.22 4.83 13.72
CA ALA A 156 -18.24 4.15 12.43
C ALA A 156 -18.37 2.63 12.60
N ALA A 157 -17.56 2.02 13.49
CA ALA A 157 -17.67 0.59 13.80
C ALA A 157 -19.04 0.19 14.40
N LYS A 158 -19.72 1.11 15.11
CA LYS A 158 -21.06 0.94 15.69
C LYS A 158 -22.19 1.32 14.71
N ALA A 159 -21.92 2.20 13.76
CA ALA A 159 -22.80 2.67 12.68
C ALA A 159 -22.89 1.64 11.54
N LEU A 160 -21.94 0.71 11.43
CA LEU A 160 -22.04 -0.51 10.63
C LEU A 160 -23.11 -1.51 11.11
N ASN A 161 -24.09 -1.01 11.87
CA ASN A 161 -25.40 -1.59 12.05
C ASN A 161 -26.55 -0.59 11.75
N PHE A 162 -26.42 0.37 10.79
CA PHE A 162 -27.45 1.38 10.51
C PHE A 162 -27.59 1.98 9.07
N PRO A 163 -28.74 2.63 8.75
CA PRO A 163 -29.17 3.03 7.40
C PRO A 163 -29.00 4.49 6.89
N THR A 164 -28.54 5.53 7.60
CA THR A 164 -28.56 6.91 6.99
C THR A 164 -27.53 7.95 7.49
N GLY A 165 -26.43 7.55 8.16
CA GLY A 165 -25.41 8.51 8.66
C GLY A 165 -24.15 8.62 7.80
N ASP A 166 -23.72 7.50 7.23
CA ASP A 166 -22.37 7.36 6.68
C ASP A 166 -22.26 7.74 5.20
N GLU A 167 -23.35 7.72 4.43
CA GLU A 167 -23.37 8.18 3.04
C GLU A 167 -22.93 9.64 2.90
N ALA A 168 -23.25 10.50 3.87
CA ALA A 168 -22.89 11.92 3.82
C ALA A 168 -21.40 12.16 4.09
N LEU A 169 -20.79 11.44 5.03
CA LEU A 169 -19.35 11.51 5.31
C LEU A 169 -18.51 10.86 4.20
N PHE A 170 -19.03 9.77 3.62
CA PHE A 170 -18.49 9.17 2.41
C PHE A 170 -18.56 10.14 1.24
N ALA A 171 -19.74 10.69 0.91
CA ALA A 171 -19.91 11.64 -0.18
C ALA A 171 -18.99 12.86 -0.02
N LEU A 172 -18.94 13.48 1.17
CA LEU A 172 -18.10 14.67 1.40
C LEU A 172 -16.58 14.39 1.29
N SER A 173 -16.13 13.16 1.56
CA SER A 173 -14.70 12.83 1.60
C SER A 173 -14.21 12.03 0.38
N CYS A 174 -15.11 11.36 -0.33
CA CYS A 174 -14.81 10.37 -1.36
C CYS A 174 -15.47 10.66 -2.72
N GLU A 175 -16.18 11.79 -2.85
CA GLU A 175 -16.63 12.28 -4.16
C GLU A 175 -15.45 12.37 -5.14
N GLY A 176 -15.56 11.67 -6.28
CA GLY A 176 -14.51 11.57 -7.29
C GLY A 176 -13.54 10.39 -7.15
N PHE A 177 -13.71 9.54 -6.12
CA PHE A 177 -12.94 8.31 -5.89
C PHE A 177 -13.78 7.02 -6.05
N GLU A 178 -14.94 7.13 -6.69
CA GLU A 178 -15.89 6.04 -6.91
C GLU A 178 -15.37 5.05 -7.97
N LYS A 179 -15.83 3.79 -7.85
CA LYS A 179 -15.36 2.62 -8.60
C LYS A 179 -15.77 2.60 -10.08
#